data_AF-A0A6C0UMQ1-F1
#
_entry.id   AF-A0A6C0UMQ1-F1
#
_cell.length_a   1.000
_cell.length_b   1.000
_cell.length_c   1.000
_cell.angle_alpha   90.00
_cell.angle_beta   90.00
_cell.angle_gamma   90.00
#
_symmetry.space_group_name_H-M   'P 1'
#
loop_
_entity.id
_entity.type
_entity.pdbx_description
1 polymer ?
#
loop_
_entity_poly.entity_id
_entity_poly.type
_entity_poly.pdbx_seq_one_letter_code
_entity_poly.pdbx_strand_id
1 'polypeptide(L)'
;MDSGVEWGQFSVRNGTESIHVDPSWLRKQYNTVSFPVEMGGWLGIESARFRHWVWESPALQLTADETTRTFDQVPDCFENIDTERYDDYHLDSIPVRDGDTITVLGHLDVEDGKHVLRGGDGVPFAITDQGLDAFRRYLWRRVFKHGFSLVVFTAVLLAIWYYW
;
A
#
# COMPACT_ATOMS: atom_id res chain seq x y z
N MET A 1 8.72 -2.41 -13.71
CA MET A 1 8.77 -2.66 -12.25
C MET A 1 7.87 -1.63 -11.60
N ASP A 2 6.62 -2.02 -11.42
CA ASP A 2 5.51 -1.09 -11.35
C ASP A 2 4.80 -1.26 -10.02
N SER A 3 4.93 -0.25 -9.16
CA SER A 3 4.32 -0.25 -7.82
C SER A 3 2.84 0.10 -7.89
N GLY A 4 2.09 -0.68 -8.67
CA GLY A 4 0.68 -0.87 -8.35
C GLY A 4 0.59 -1.48 -6.95
N VAL A 5 -0.50 -1.18 -6.27
CA VAL A 5 -1.16 -2.25 -5.55
C VAL A 5 -2.35 -2.62 -6.43
N GLU A 6 -2.65 -3.90 -6.54
CA GLU A 6 -3.81 -4.42 -7.26
C GLU A 6 -5.08 -4.12 -6.44
N TRP A 7 -6.01 -3.29 -6.95
CA TRP A 7 -7.15 -2.76 -6.17
C TRP A 7 -8.51 -3.26 -6.65
N GLY A 8 -8.64 -4.59 -6.65
CA GLY A 8 -9.93 -5.21 -6.42
C GLY A 8 -10.49 -4.84 -5.04
N GLN A 9 -11.81 -4.76 -4.92
CA GLN A 9 -12.48 -4.62 -3.61
C GLN A 9 -12.38 -5.95 -2.85
N PHE A 10 -11.42 -6.07 -1.93
CA PHE A 10 -11.42 -7.16 -0.96
C PHE A 10 -12.40 -6.89 0.18
N SER A 11 -12.85 -7.94 0.85
CA SER A 11 -13.72 -7.82 2.03
C SER A 11 -13.08 -8.49 3.24
N VAL A 12 -13.16 -7.85 4.40
CA VAL A 12 -12.76 -8.45 5.68
C VAL A 12 -13.97 -9.03 6.39
N ARG A 13 -13.80 -10.20 7.02
CA ARG A 13 -14.84 -10.79 7.86
C ARG A 13 -14.69 -10.31 9.29
N ASN A 14 -15.74 -9.65 9.82
CA ASN A 14 -15.83 -9.27 11.22
C ASN A 14 -16.92 -10.11 11.89
N GLY A 15 -16.52 -11.26 12.46
CA GLY A 15 -17.46 -12.26 12.95
C GLY A 15 -18.34 -12.82 11.82
N THR A 16 -19.64 -12.52 11.85
CA THR A 16 -20.62 -12.92 10.82
C THR A 16 -20.73 -11.93 9.66
N GLU A 17 -20.15 -10.74 9.77
CA GLU A 17 -20.29 -9.66 8.79
C GLU A 17 -19.13 -9.65 7.78
N SER A 18 -19.40 -9.24 6.54
CA SER A 18 -18.40 -8.98 5.50
C SER A 18 -18.40 -7.49 5.18
N ILE A 19 -17.32 -6.81 5.58
CA ILE A 19 -17.12 -5.37 5.36
C ILE A 19 -16.26 -5.23 4.11
N HIS A 20 -16.76 -4.53 3.09
CA HIS A 20 -15.98 -4.22 1.90
C HIS A 20 -14.94 -3.15 2.26
N VAL A 21 -13.77 -3.21 1.63
CA VAL A 21 -12.74 -2.19 1.77
C VAL A 21 -12.64 -1.41 0.46
N ASP A 22 -12.47 -0.08 0.51
CA ASP A 22 -12.14 0.76 -0.66
C ASP A 22 -10.72 1.37 -0.54
N PRO A 23 -9.73 0.81 -1.25
CA PRO A 23 -8.13 1.74 -1.09
C PRO A 23 -8.02 2.95 -2.00
N SER A 24 -9.12 3.48 -2.56
CA SER A 24 -9.06 4.68 -3.42
C SER A 24 -8.36 5.87 -2.74
N TRP A 25 -8.39 5.93 -1.40
CA TRP A 25 -7.65 6.91 -0.60
C TRP A 25 -6.13 6.70 -0.63
N LEU A 26 -5.62 5.47 -0.50
CA LEU A 26 -4.17 5.22 -0.55
C LEU A 26 -3.59 5.62 -1.91
N ARG A 27 -4.29 5.28 -2.99
CA ARG A 27 -3.91 5.66 -4.36
C ARG A 27 -3.79 7.19 -4.51
N LYS A 28 -4.77 7.94 -3.99
CA LYS A 28 -4.77 9.42 -3.97
C LYS A 28 -3.64 9.98 -3.10
N GLN A 29 -3.45 9.43 -1.89
CA GLN A 29 -2.52 9.96 -0.88
C GLN A 29 -1.04 9.72 -1.23
N TYR A 30 -0.72 8.63 -1.93
CA TYR A 30 0.65 8.27 -2.30
C TYR A 30 0.95 8.38 -3.81
N ASN A 31 -0.02 8.85 -4.61
CA ASN A 31 0.09 9.08 -6.06
C ASN A 31 0.58 7.83 -6.82
N THR A 32 -0.19 6.75 -6.75
CA THR A 32 0.12 5.48 -7.43
C THR A 32 -0.86 5.18 -8.56
N VAL A 33 -0.42 4.35 -9.51
CA VAL A 33 -1.20 3.90 -10.68
C VAL A 33 -2.27 2.87 -10.32
N SER A 34 -3.20 2.61 -11.23
CA SER A 34 -4.31 1.68 -11.04
C SER A 34 -4.19 0.45 -11.95
N PHE A 35 -3.77 -0.67 -11.37
CA PHE A 35 -3.82 -1.97 -12.04
C PHE A 35 -5.26 -2.54 -12.07
N PRO A 36 -5.67 -3.28 -13.11
CA PRO A 36 -5.01 -3.46 -14.41
C PRO A 36 -5.44 -2.40 -15.46
N VAL A 37 -6.45 -1.57 -15.16
CA VAL A 37 -7.22 -0.74 -16.10
C VAL A 37 -6.37 0.19 -17.00
N GLU A 38 -5.20 0.61 -16.55
CA GLU A 38 -4.30 1.47 -17.33
C GLU A 38 -3.42 0.71 -18.34
N MET A 39 -3.26 -0.62 -18.23
CA MET A 39 -2.30 -1.42 -19.04
C MET A 39 -2.59 -1.47 -20.55
N GLY A 40 -3.83 -1.22 -20.98
CA GLY A 40 -4.18 -1.14 -22.41
C GLY A 40 -3.42 -0.03 -23.19
N GLY A 41 -2.71 0.87 -22.49
CA GLY A 41 -1.84 1.89 -23.10
C GLY A 41 -0.33 1.58 -23.11
N TRP A 42 0.13 0.42 -22.63
CA TRP A 42 1.55 0.22 -22.23
C TRP A 42 2.47 -0.36 -23.32
N LEU A 43 2.06 -0.31 -24.59
CA LEU A 43 2.90 -0.65 -25.74
C LEU A 43 4.09 0.34 -25.87
N GLY A 44 5.20 0.02 -25.20
CA GLY A 44 6.48 0.73 -25.32
C GLY A 44 7.08 1.30 -24.02
N ILE A 45 6.55 0.95 -22.85
CA ILE A 45 7.12 1.39 -21.55
C ILE A 45 8.04 0.30 -20.98
N GLU A 46 9.33 0.37 -21.30
CA GLU A 46 10.35 -0.59 -20.80
C GLU A 46 10.54 -0.53 -19.28
N SER A 47 10.33 0.64 -18.66
CA SER A 47 10.17 0.77 -17.20
C SER A 47 9.53 2.10 -16.82
N ALA A 48 8.52 2.06 -15.94
CA ALA A 48 8.15 3.22 -15.13
C ALA A 48 8.98 3.24 -13.84
N ARG A 49 9.10 4.43 -13.23
CA ARG A 49 9.95 4.66 -12.04
C ARG A 49 9.19 5.43 -10.97
N PHE A 50 8.52 4.69 -10.09
CA PHE A 50 7.75 5.26 -8.98
C PHE A 50 8.66 5.86 -7.91
N ARG A 51 8.11 6.83 -7.17
CA ARG A 51 8.89 7.62 -6.20
C ARG A 51 9.03 6.94 -4.84
N HIS A 52 7.97 6.27 -4.38
CA HIS A 52 7.87 5.51 -3.12
C HIS A 52 6.93 4.32 -3.32
N TRP A 53 7.20 3.18 -2.67
CA TRP A 53 6.30 2.02 -2.70
C TRP A 53 5.15 2.19 -1.69
N VAL A 54 3.95 1.65 -1.96
CA VAL A 54 2.79 1.81 -1.05
C VAL A 54 3.00 1.06 0.27
N TRP A 55 3.65 -0.11 0.24
CA TRP A 55 3.98 -0.87 1.45
C TRP A 55 5.09 -0.23 2.30
N GLU A 56 5.91 0.63 1.71
CA GLU A 56 6.83 1.49 2.48
C GLU A 56 6.11 2.67 3.17
N SER A 57 4.84 2.95 2.89
CA SER A 57 4.13 4.09 3.46
C SER A 57 3.86 3.93 4.98
N PRO A 58 3.65 5.02 5.74
CA PRO A 58 3.20 4.91 7.14
C PRO A 58 1.81 4.27 7.29
N ALA A 59 1.00 4.24 6.23
CA ALA A 59 -0.34 3.66 6.23
C ALA A 59 -0.36 2.13 6.13
N LEU A 60 0.73 1.51 5.68
CA LEU A 60 0.87 0.05 5.69
C LEU A 60 1.88 -0.38 6.76
N GLN A 61 1.58 -1.51 7.40
CA GLN A 61 2.55 -2.34 8.09
C GLN A 61 2.17 -3.81 7.88
N LEU A 62 2.68 -4.38 6.80
CA LEU A 62 2.68 -5.83 6.56
C LEU A 62 4.05 -6.39 6.99
N THR A 63 4.07 -7.65 7.42
CA THR A 63 5.27 -8.35 7.93
C THR A 63 5.57 -9.67 7.21
N ALA A 64 4.73 -10.07 6.25
CA ALA A 64 5.09 -11.09 5.27
C ALA A 64 6.26 -10.61 4.40
N ASP A 65 7.06 -11.56 3.90
CA ASP A 65 8.17 -11.27 2.99
C ASP A 65 7.68 -10.74 1.64
N GLU A 66 8.50 -9.91 0.99
CA GLU A 66 8.27 -9.45 -0.38
C GLU A 66 8.46 -10.62 -1.36
N THR A 67 7.52 -10.76 -2.30
CA THR A 67 7.53 -11.82 -3.31
C THR A 67 7.36 -11.26 -4.71
N THR A 68 8.35 -11.52 -5.56
CA THR A 68 8.27 -11.34 -7.01
C THR A 68 7.51 -12.50 -7.65
N ARG A 69 6.58 -12.19 -8.56
CA ARG A 69 5.83 -13.14 -9.39
C ARG A 69 5.88 -12.73 -10.86
N THR A 70 5.97 -13.69 -11.77
CA THR A 70 5.66 -13.45 -13.19
C THR A 70 4.14 -13.46 -13.40
N PHE A 71 3.64 -12.77 -14.42
CA PHE A 71 2.20 -12.52 -14.57
C PHE A 71 1.40 -13.80 -14.86
N ASP A 72 2.02 -14.83 -15.45
CA ASP A 72 1.46 -16.17 -15.64
C ASP A 72 1.17 -16.91 -14.32
N GLN A 73 1.83 -16.54 -13.21
CA GLN A 73 1.63 -17.15 -11.89
C GLN A 73 0.44 -16.53 -11.13
N VAL A 74 -0.13 -15.44 -11.64
CA VAL A 74 -1.25 -14.70 -11.05
C VAL A 74 -2.25 -14.26 -12.14
N PRO A 75 -2.78 -15.18 -12.97
CA PRO A 75 -3.60 -14.82 -14.13
C PRO A 75 -4.94 -14.20 -13.74
N ASP A 76 -5.50 -14.57 -12.58
CA ASP A 76 -6.78 -14.07 -12.08
C ASP A 76 -6.73 -12.59 -11.65
N CYS A 77 -5.54 -12.00 -11.56
CA CYS A 77 -5.30 -10.63 -11.13
C CYS A 77 -5.46 -9.59 -12.25
N PHE A 78 -5.53 -10.01 -13.52
CA PHE A 78 -5.47 -9.10 -14.67
C PHE A 78 -6.54 -9.38 -15.73
N GLU A 79 -7.39 -8.39 -15.99
CA GLU A 79 -8.34 -8.43 -17.11
C GLU A 79 -7.71 -7.90 -18.41
N ASN A 80 -7.99 -8.57 -19.54
CA ASN A 80 -7.79 -8.06 -20.91
C ASN A 80 -6.36 -7.61 -21.27
N ILE A 81 -5.34 -8.41 -20.93
CA ILE A 81 -3.98 -8.28 -21.49
C ILE A 81 -3.79 -9.33 -22.59
N ASP A 82 -3.12 -8.96 -23.68
CA ASP A 82 -2.98 -9.81 -24.86
C ASP A 82 -2.00 -10.98 -24.62
N THR A 83 -2.40 -12.20 -24.97
CA THR A 83 -2.02 -13.41 -24.21
C THR A 83 -0.62 -13.97 -24.47
N GLU A 84 0.17 -13.36 -25.35
CA GLU A 84 1.38 -14.00 -25.92
C GLU A 84 2.70 -13.72 -25.18
N ARG A 85 2.73 -12.90 -24.13
CA ARG A 85 4.01 -12.39 -23.58
C ARG A 85 4.02 -11.98 -22.10
N TYR A 86 3.66 -12.88 -21.19
CA TYR A 86 3.69 -12.61 -19.74
C TYR A 86 5.07 -12.83 -19.09
N ASP A 87 5.92 -13.65 -19.71
CA ASP A 87 7.22 -14.11 -19.22
C ASP A 87 8.19 -12.96 -18.87
N ASP A 88 8.12 -11.86 -19.63
CA ASP A 88 8.97 -10.66 -19.48
C ASP A 88 8.49 -9.72 -18.35
N TYR A 89 7.32 -9.96 -17.73
CA TYR A 89 6.71 -9.07 -16.73
C TYR A 89 6.75 -9.64 -15.31
N HIS A 90 7.24 -8.82 -14.38
CA HIS A 90 7.34 -9.14 -12.96
C HIS A 90 6.51 -8.18 -12.09
N LEU A 91 5.75 -8.75 -11.17
CA LEU A 91 5.02 -8.09 -10.08
C LEU A 91 5.75 -8.34 -8.77
N ASP A 92 6.26 -7.29 -8.15
CA ASP A 92 6.76 -7.31 -6.76
C ASP A 92 5.61 -6.95 -5.81
N SER A 93 5.46 -7.71 -4.72
CA SER A 93 4.27 -7.61 -3.84
C SER A 93 4.57 -8.11 -2.42
N ILE A 94 3.83 -7.61 -1.43
CA ILE A 94 3.73 -8.25 -0.10
C ILE A 94 2.32 -8.85 0.01
N PRO A 95 2.17 -10.19 -0.06
CA PRO A 95 0.86 -10.81 -0.17
C PRO A 95 0.12 -10.89 1.18
N VAL A 96 -1.19 -10.65 1.13
CA VAL A 96 -2.16 -11.02 2.18
C VAL A 96 -3.08 -12.09 1.59
N ARG A 97 -3.22 -13.24 2.26
CA ARG A 97 -3.97 -14.41 1.77
C ARG A 97 -5.37 -14.46 2.38
N ASP A 98 -6.28 -15.21 1.75
CA ASP A 98 -7.55 -15.53 2.40
C ASP A 98 -7.31 -16.33 3.69
N GLY A 99 -8.04 -15.98 4.75
CA GLY A 99 -7.82 -16.45 6.11
C GLY A 99 -6.75 -15.71 6.92
N ASP A 100 -5.90 -14.86 6.32
CA ASP A 100 -4.94 -14.04 7.09
C ASP A 100 -5.68 -13.00 7.94
N THR A 101 -5.24 -12.83 9.20
CA THR A 101 -5.85 -11.87 10.12
C THR A 101 -5.21 -10.49 9.96
N ILE A 102 -5.97 -9.53 9.44
CA ILE A 102 -5.56 -8.12 9.34
C ILE A 102 -6.46 -7.19 10.14
N THR A 103 -5.91 -6.05 10.55
CA THR A 103 -6.63 -4.88 11.06
C THR A 103 -6.63 -3.81 10.00
N VAL A 104 -7.81 -3.34 9.61
CA VAL A 104 -7.99 -2.19 8.72
C VAL A 104 -8.56 -1.02 9.52
N LEU A 105 -8.00 0.17 9.31
CA LEU A 105 -8.37 1.43 9.94
C LEU A 105 -8.88 2.38 8.86
N GLY A 106 -9.99 3.07 9.14
CA GLY A 106 -10.64 3.99 8.21
C GLY A 106 -11.99 4.47 8.74
N HIS A 107 -12.71 5.23 7.91
CA HIS A 107 -14.12 5.57 8.11
C HIS A 107 -15.00 4.41 7.63
N LEU A 108 -16.05 4.08 8.39
CA LEU A 108 -17.04 3.07 8.03
C LEU A 108 -18.30 3.76 7.51
N ASP A 109 -18.62 3.53 6.23
CA ASP A 109 -19.76 4.07 5.50
C ASP A 109 -20.76 2.96 5.13
N VAL A 110 -21.94 3.37 4.66
CA VAL A 110 -22.93 2.49 4.02
C VAL A 110 -23.16 2.94 2.59
N GLU A 111 -22.82 2.12 1.61
CA GLU A 111 -23.03 2.39 0.18
C GLU A 111 -23.80 1.22 -0.46
N ASP A 112 -24.89 1.51 -1.16
CA ASP A 112 -25.82 0.51 -1.74
C ASP A 112 -26.25 -0.62 -0.78
N GLY A 113 -26.37 -0.31 0.52
CA GLY A 113 -26.73 -1.25 1.58
C GLY A 113 -25.59 -2.15 2.05
N LYS A 114 -24.35 -1.95 1.57
CA LYS A 114 -23.14 -2.63 2.02
C LYS A 114 -22.35 -1.75 2.98
N HIS A 115 -21.71 -2.35 3.98
CA HIS A 115 -20.69 -1.67 4.78
C HIS A 115 -19.38 -1.56 4.00
N VAL A 116 -18.89 -0.33 3.84
CA VAL A 116 -17.65 0.02 3.12
C VAL A 116 -16.70 0.77 4.05
N LEU A 117 -15.45 0.30 4.17
CA LEU A 117 -14.44 0.93 5.01
C LEU A 117 -13.35 1.58 4.15
N ARG A 118 -13.18 2.89 4.29
CA ARG A 118 -12.39 3.76 3.39
C ARG A 118 -11.63 4.86 4.11
N GLY A 119 -10.68 5.50 3.43
CA GLY A 119 -10.07 6.75 3.90
C GLY A 119 -10.85 7.98 3.45
N GLY A 120 -10.69 9.08 4.19
CA GLY A 120 -11.36 10.36 3.88
C GLY A 120 -10.55 11.57 4.34
N ASP A 121 -11.08 12.76 4.11
CA ASP A 121 -10.46 14.00 4.56
C ASP A 121 -10.47 14.08 6.09
N GLY A 122 -9.28 14.06 6.70
CA GLY A 122 -9.11 14.01 8.16
C GLY A 122 -9.22 12.62 8.80
N VAL A 123 -9.62 11.57 8.06
CA VAL A 123 -9.65 10.18 8.54
C VAL A 123 -8.62 9.35 7.75
N PRO A 124 -7.43 9.07 8.33
CA PRO A 124 -6.41 8.28 7.65
C PRO A 124 -6.86 6.83 7.51
N PHE A 125 -6.59 6.24 6.34
CA PHE A 125 -6.74 4.81 6.11
C PHE A 125 -5.43 4.08 6.38
N ALA A 126 -5.48 2.89 6.98
CA ALA A 126 -4.29 2.07 7.21
C ALA A 126 -4.61 0.56 7.30
N ILE A 127 -3.60 -0.28 7.00
CA ILE A 127 -3.68 -1.75 7.06
C ILE A 127 -2.48 -2.31 7.84
N THR A 128 -2.74 -3.30 8.70
CA THR A 128 -1.67 -4.09 9.33
C THR A 128 -2.07 -5.54 9.58
N ASP A 129 -1.10 -6.45 9.52
CA ASP A 129 -1.20 -7.85 9.95
C ASP A 129 -0.79 -8.07 11.44
N GLN A 130 -0.22 -7.06 12.09
CA GLN A 130 0.28 -7.17 13.48
C GLN A 130 -0.69 -6.61 14.54
N GLY A 131 -1.83 -6.07 14.13
CA GLY A 131 -2.84 -5.49 15.02
C GLY A 131 -2.48 -4.10 15.60
N LEU A 132 -3.49 -3.45 16.18
CA LEU A 132 -3.47 -2.02 16.51
C LEU A 132 -2.32 -1.61 17.46
N ASP A 133 -2.02 -2.39 18.50
CA ASP A 133 -0.95 -2.06 19.45
C ASP A 133 0.46 -2.26 18.86
N ALA A 134 0.64 -3.17 17.90
CA ALA A 134 1.89 -3.26 17.15
C ALA A 134 2.03 -2.08 16.17
N PHE A 135 0.95 -1.77 15.44
CA PHE A 135 0.91 -0.64 14.50
C PHE A 135 1.16 0.71 15.18
N ARG A 136 0.55 0.95 16.35
CA ARG A 136 0.84 2.13 17.18
C ARG A 136 2.32 2.21 17.59
N ARG A 137 2.95 1.07 17.94
CA ARG A 137 4.39 1.01 18.25
C ARG A 137 5.27 1.20 17.01
N TYR A 138 4.86 0.70 15.84
CA TYR A 138 5.53 0.94 14.55
C TYR A 138 5.50 2.43 14.17
N LEU A 139 4.33 3.07 14.23
CA LEU A 139 4.18 4.50 13.98
C LEU A 139 5.05 5.33 14.93
N TRP A 140 5.05 5.04 16.24
CA TRP A 140 5.95 5.70 17.19
C TRP A 140 7.43 5.48 16.85
N ARG A 141 7.86 4.25 16.56
CA ARG A 141 9.25 3.97 16.11
C ARG A 141 9.61 4.76 14.85
N ARG A 142 8.68 4.92 13.90
CA ARG A 142 8.88 5.66 12.66
C ARG A 142 8.98 7.17 12.92
N VAL A 143 8.11 7.73 13.77
CA VAL A 143 8.18 9.11 14.25
C VAL A 143 9.51 9.37 14.98
N PHE A 144 9.95 8.48 15.87
CA PHE A 144 11.26 8.63 16.52
C PHE A 144 12.42 8.51 15.53
N LYS A 145 12.41 7.55 14.60
CA LYS A 145 13.47 7.36 13.60
C LYS A 145 13.69 8.64 12.76
N HIS A 146 12.62 9.22 12.20
CA HIS A 146 12.73 10.42 11.37
C HIS A 146 12.83 11.72 12.17
N GLY A 147 12.16 11.82 13.32
CA GLY A 147 12.24 12.97 14.22
C GLY A 147 13.64 13.13 14.84
N PHE A 148 14.28 12.03 15.22
CA PHE A 148 15.67 12.06 15.71
C PHE A 148 16.64 12.44 14.59
N SER A 149 16.40 12.03 13.33
CA SER A 149 17.15 12.57 12.19
C SER A 149 17.01 14.09 12.06
N LEU A 150 15.81 14.66 12.25
CA LEU A 150 15.61 16.12 12.21
C LEU A 150 16.41 16.83 13.32
N VAL A 151 16.38 16.30 14.55
CA VAL A 151 17.11 16.86 15.70
C VAL A 151 18.63 16.75 15.53
N VAL A 152 19.12 15.63 15.01
CA VAL A 152 20.55 15.48 14.68
C VAL A 152 20.95 16.43 13.55
N PHE A 153 20.11 16.60 12.53
CA PHE A 153 20.40 17.50 11.40
C PHE A 153 20.42 18.97 11.84
N THR A 154 19.49 19.42 12.70
CA THR A 154 19.55 20.78 13.27
C THR A 154 20.70 20.95 14.25
N ALA A 155 21.03 19.95 15.07
CA ALA A 155 22.22 20.00 15.93
C ALA A 155 23.53 20.10 15.12
N VAL A 156 23.63 19.37 14.01
CA VAL A 156 24.77 19.46 13.08
C VAL A 156 24.83 20.83 12.38
N LEU A 157 23.69 21.37 11.90
CA LEU A 157 23.65 22.71 11.32
C LEU A 157 24.01 23.81 12.33
N LEU A 158 23.53 23.71 13.57
CA LEU A 158 23.90 24.63 14.65
C LEU A 158 25.39 24.51 15.03
N ALA A 159 25.95 23.30 15.03
CA ALA A 159 27.38 23.10 15.24
C ALA A 159 28.21 23.69 14.08
N ILE A 160 27.80 23.48 12.83
CA ILE A 160 28.46 24.07 11.65
C ILE A 160 28.44 25.60 11.71
N TRP A 161 27.32 26.21 12.11
CA TRP A 161 27.22 27.67 12.32
C TRP A 161 28.09 28.14 13.50
N TYR A 162 28.14 27.41 14.61
CA TYR A 162 28.96 27.80 15.77
C TYR A 162 30.49 27.73 15.52
N TYR A 163 30.92 27.01 14.49
CA TYR A 163 32.33 26.83 14.11
C TYR A 163 32.72 27.57 12.81
N TRP A 164 31.98 28.61 12.41
CA TRP A 164 32.26 29.47 11.25
C TRP A 164 31.98 30.96 11.53
#